data_AF-A0A519DPN3-F1
#
_entry.id   AF-A0A519DPN3-F1
#
_cell.length_a   1.000
_cell.length_b   1.000
_cell.length_c   1.000
_cell.angle_alpha   90.00
_cell.angle_beta   90.00
_cell.angle_gamma   90.00
#
_symmetry.space_group_name_H-M   'P 1'
#
loop_
_entity.id
_entity.type
_entity.pdbx_description
1 polymer ?
#
loop_
_entity_poly.entity_id
_entity_poly.type
_entity_poly.pdbx_seq_one_letter_code
_entity_poly.pdbx_strand_id
1 'polypeptide(L)'
;MSGMREKDIFALGISFGMKPLDINKAIISYTKIRLDSDWSNVRGDKRLIIDCLYLYAKKGHTGISVEKVEKITMELFGVGTKPNPNKWIAAHGHLLV
;
A
#
# COMPACT_ATOMS: atom_id res chain seq x y z
N MET A 1 -13.14 -13.61 1.54
CA MET A 1 -12.09 -12.75 2.14
C MET A 1 -12.36 -11.32 1.73
N SER A 2 -12.73 -10.45 2.67
CA SER A 2 -13.08 -9.05 2.37
C SER A 2 -11.83 -8.25 2.03
N GLY A 3 -11.62 -7.98 0.74
CA GLY A 3 -10.64 -6.98 0.30
C GLY A 3 -11.03 -5.58 0.81
N MET A 4 -10.03 -4.71 0.98
CA MET A 4 -10.28 -3.30 1.29
C MET A 4 -11.06 -2.66 0.13
N ARG A 5 -12.14 -1.92 0.43
CA ARG A 5 -12.93 -1.26 -0.62
C ARG A 5 -12.10 -0.12 -1.21
N GLU A 6 -12.29 0.15 -2.50
CA GLU A 6 -11.54 1.20 -3.21
C GLU A 6 -11.64 2.57 -2.53
N LYS A 7 -12.81 2.94 -2.01
CA LYS A 7 -13.00 4.17 -1.24
C LYS A 7 -12.12 4.25 0.02
N ASP A 8 -11.89 3.13 0.69
CA ASP A 8 -11.08 3.07 1.90
C ASP A 8 -9.58 3.17 1.53
N ILE A 9 -9.18 2.61 0.37
CA ILE A 9 -7.83 2.74 -0.20
C ILE A 9 -7.54 4.21 -0.56
N PHE A 10 -8.51 4.89 -1.19
CA PHE A 10 -8.40 6.30 -1.52
C PHE A 10 -8.29 7.18 -0.28
N ALA A 11 -9.16 6.97 0.71
CA ALA A 11 -9.10 7.71 1.98
C ALA A 11 -7.73 7.54 2.66
N LEU A 12 -7.22 6.30 2.70
CA LEU A 12 -5.91 5.99 3.24
C LEU A 12 -4.77 6.71 2.49
N GLY A 13 -4.79 6.69 1.16
CA GLY A 13 -3.81 7.40 0.33
C GLY A 13 -3.80 8.91 0.56
N ILE A 14 -4.99 9.53 0.70
CA ILE A 14 -5.11 10.95 1.05
C ILE A 14 -4.53 11.21 2.45
N SER A 15 -4.79 10.34 3.43
CA SER A 15 -4.17 10.45 4.77
C SER A 15 -2.64 10.32 4.74
N PHE A 16 -2.08 9.65 3.74
CA PHE A 16 -0.62 9.58 3.52
C PHE A 16 -0.05 10.84 2.85
N GLY A 17 -0.91 11.81 2.49
CA GLY A 17 -0.55 13.04 1.80
C GLY A 17 -0.39 12.87 0.29
N MET A 18 -0.91 11.77 -0.29
CA MET A 18 -0.76 11.47 -1.71
C MET A 18 -1.73 12.28 -2.57
N LYS A 19 -1.33 12.56 -3.82
CA LYS A 19 -2.23 13.08 -4.85
C LYS A 19 -3.06 11.93 -5.44
N PRO A 20 -4.29 12.18 -5.94
CA PRO A 20 -5.13 11.14 -6.55
C PRO A 20 -4.43 10.31 -7.64
N LEU A 21 -3.58 10.94 -8.46
CA LEU A 21 -2.82 10.24 -9.49
C LEU A 21 -1.84 9.21 -8.91
N ASP A 22 -1.18 9.51 -7.79
CA ASP A 22 -0.23 8.60 -7.15
C ASP A 22 -0.96 7.45 -6.43
N ILE A 23 -2.15 7.72 -5.90
CA ILE A 23 -3.03 6.68 -5.34
C ILE A 23 -3.43 5.69 -6.43
N ASN A 24 -3.85 6.19 -7.60
CA ASN A 24 -4.19 5.34 -8.74
C ASN A 24 -3.01 4.47 -9.19
N LYS A 25 -1.80 5.03 -9.25
CA LYS A 25 -0.59 4.24 -9.57
C LYS A 25 -0.35 3.13 -8.55
N ALA A 26 -0.53 3.41 -7.26
CA ALA A 26 -0.41 2.40 -6.21
C ALA A 26 -1.45 1.27 -6.35
N ILE A 27 -2.70 1.61 -6.71
CA ILE A 27 -3.77 0.63 -6.96
C ILE A 27 -3.42 -0.24 -8.17
N ILE A 28 -2.94 0.35 -9.27
CA ILE A 28 -2.53 -0.38 -10.47
C ILE A 28 -1.42 -1.38 -10.12
N SER A 29 -0.39 -0.96 -9.39
CA SER A 29 0.71 -1.83 -8.97
C SER A 29 0.25 -2.94 -8.02
N TYR A 30 -0.65 -2.63 -7.09
CA TYR A 30 -1.31 -3.65 -6.26
C TYR A 30 -2.03 -4.71 -7.10
N THR A 31 -2.82 -4.29 -8.09
CA THR A 31 -3.54 -5.23 -8.98
C THR A 31 -2.58 -6.09 -9.79
N LYS A 32 -1.50 -5.50 -10.32
CA LYS A 32 -0.48 -6.25 -11.06
C LYS A 32 0.18 -7.31 -10.19
N ILE A 33 0.62 -6.95 -8.98
CA ILE A 33 1.27 -7.89 -8.05
C ILE A 33 0.31 -9.00 -7.63
N ARG A 34 -0.98 -8.70 -7.42
CA ARG A 34 -1.99 -9.72 -7.11
C ARG A 34 -2.27 -10.73 -8.21
N LEU A 35 -2.01 -10.34 -9.45
CA LEU A 35 -2.21 -11.18 -10.64
C LEU A 35 -0.91 -11.84 -11.10
N ASP A 36 0.20 -11.58 -10.42
CA ASP A 36 1.49 -12.17 -10.70
C ASP A 36 1.49 -13.68 -10.36
N SER A 37 2.16 -14.49 -11.18
CA SER A 37 2.22 -15.95 -10.98
C SER A 37 2.93 -16.34 -9.69
N ASP A 38 3.84 -15.51 -9.22
CA ASP A 38 4.61 -15.73 -8.00
C ASP A 38 3.93 -15.08 -6.78
N TRP A 39 2.72 -14.54 -6.96
CA TRP A 39 1.93 -13.99 -5.86
C TRP A 39 1.65 -15.06 -4.80
N SER A 40 2.19 -14.81 -3.61
CA SER A 40 1.87 -15.58 -2.42
C SER A 40 1.07 -14.73 -1.44
N ASN A 41 -0.04 -15.27 -0.93
CA ASN A 41 -0.91 -14.59 0.02
C ASN A 41 -0.29 -14.42 1.43
N VAL A 42 1.03 -14.65 1.59
CA VAL A 42 1.76 -14.74 2.86
C VAL A 42 1.59 -13.51 3.74
N ARG A 43 1.44 -12.31 3.16
CA ARG A 43 1.17 -11.07 3.92
C ARG A 43 -0.26 -10.54 3.73
N GLY A 44 -1.03 -11.12 2.83
CA GLY A 44 -2.42 -10.75 2.55
C GLY A 44 -2.60 -9.42 1.80
N ASP A 45 -3.74 -9.29 1.14
CA ASP A 45 -4.08 -8.17 0.24
C ASP A 45 -4.00 -6.80 0.93
N LYS A 46 -4.48 -6.72 2.19
CA LYS A 46 -4.45 -5.47 2.97
C LYS A 46 -3.03 -4.95 3.17
N ARG A 47 -2.07 -5.82 3.45
CA ARG A 47 -0.68 -5.40 3.69
C ARG A 47 -0.01 -5.02 2.38
N LEU A 48 -0.29 -5.72 1.29
CA LEU A 48 0.20 -5.36 -0.03
C LEU A 48 -0.23 -3.94 -0.43
N ILE A 49 -1.53 -3.61 -0.33
CA ILE A 49 -1.99 -2.27 -0.71
C ILE A 49 -1.39 -1.16 0.18
N ILE A 50 -1.24 -1.41 1.49
CA ILE A 50 -0.57 -0.46 2.40
C ILE A 50 0.88 -0.25 2.00
N ASP A 51 1.59 -1.32 1.63
CA ASP A 51 2.98 -1.24 1.19
C ASP A 51 3.12 -0.49 -0.16
N CYS A 52 2.22 -0.74 -1.11
CA CYS A 52 2.16 0.02 -2.36
C CYS A 52 1.91 1.51 -2.10
N LEU A 53 0.89 1.87 -1.31
CA LEU A 53 0.60 3.26 -0.96
C LEU A 53 1.80 3.94 -0.27
N TYR A 54 2.45 3.24 0.66
CA TYR A 54 3.63 3.76 1.35
C TYR A 54 4.79 4.04 0.38
N LEU A 55 5.04 3.15 -0.58
CA LEU A 55 6.08 3.34 -1.59
C LEU A 55 5.82 4.55 -2.48
N TYR A 56 4.60 4.69 -3.00
CA TYR A 56 4.25 5.85 -3.84
C TYR A 56 4.23 7.15 -3.04
N ALA A 57 3.80 7.13 -1.78
CA ALA A 57 3.88 8.29 -0.90
C ALA A 57 5.34 8.71 -0.63
N LYS A 58 6.25 7.74 -0.46
CA LYS A 58 7.70 8.01 -0.35
C LYS A 58 8.27 8.58 -1.64
N LYS A 59 7.94 8.02 -2.81
CA LYS A 59 8.35 8.53 -4.14
C LYS A 59 7.82 9.95 -4.37
N GLY A 60 6.60 10.26 -3.91
CA GLY A 60 5.99 11.58 -3.97
C GLY A 60 6.48 12.58 -2.91
N HIS A 61 7.50 12.23 -2.12
CA HIS A 61 8.09 13.09 -1.08
C HIS A 61 7.09 13.60 -0.03
N THR A 62 6.04 12.83 0.32
CA THR A 62 5.00 13.30 1.24
C THR A 62 5.43 13.38 2.71
N GLY A 63 6.67 12.98 3.03
CA GLY A 63 7.18 12.92 4.40
C GLY A 63 6.56 11.81 5.27
N ILE A 64 5.79 10.88 4.68
CA ILE A 64 5.18 9.76 5.41
C ILE A 64 6.26 8.90 6.09
N SER A 65 6.07 8.54 7.36
CA SER A 65 6.97 7.63 8.11
C SER A 65 6.27 6.29 8.38
N VAL A 66 7.03 5.26 8.77
CA VAL A 66 6.46 3.94 9.12
C VAL A 66 5.51 4.07 10.30
N GLU A 67 5.89 4.86 11.31
CA GLU A 67 5.11 5.15 12.51
C GLU A 67 3.82 5.88 12.17
N LYS A 68 3.87 6.83 11.23
CA LYS A 68 2.69 7.56 10.77
C LYS A 68 1.71 6.63 10.03
N VAL A 69 2.20 5.69 9.22
CA VAL A 69 1.35 4.66 8.59
C VAL A 69 0.71 3.76 9.65
N GLU A 70 1.48 3.28 10.63
CA GLU A 70 0.96 2.43 11.70
C GLU A 70 -0.14 3.15 12.49
N LYS A 71 0.07 4.43 12.83
CA LYS A 71 -0.93 5.26 13.51
C LYS A 71 -2.20 5.43 12.68
N ILE A 72 -2.08 5.83 11.42
CA ILE A 72 -3.25 6.04 10.53
C ILE A 72 -4.02 4.72 10.34
N THR A 73 -3.32 3.61 10.15
CA THR A 73 -3.97 2.30 9.96
C THR A 73 -4.63 1.78 11.24
N MET A 74 -4.08 2.10 12.42
CA MET A 74 -4.73 1.87 13.70
C MET A 74 -6.03 2.68 13.82
N GLU A 75 -5.99 3.97 13.51
CA GLU A 75 -7.16 4.87 13.59
C GLU A 75 -8.29 4.44 12.63
N LEU A 76 -7.95 4.04 11.40
CA LEU A 76 -8.95 3.69 10.38
C LEU A 76 -9.49 2.26 10.49
N PHE A 77 -8.68 1.30 10.96
CA PHE A 77 -9.02 -0.12 10.91
C PHE A 77 -8.97 -0.83 12.26
N GLY A 78 -8.70 -0.11 13.36
CA GLY A 78 -8.51 -0.68 14.70
C GLY A 78 -7.26 -1.55 14.85
N VAL A 79 -6.41 -1.62 13.82
CA VAL A 79 -5.20 -2.45 13.79
C VAL A 79 -4.07 -1.71 13.09
N GLY A 80 -3.06 -1.33 13.87
CA GLY A 80 -1.82 -0.74 13.36
C GLY A 80 -1.08 -1.71 12.45
N THR A 81 -0.76 -1.26 11.24
CA THR A 81 -0.03 -2.04 10.24
C THR A 81 1.25 -1.32 9.86
N LYS A 82 2.40 -1.94 10.16
CA LYS A 82 3.70 -1.43 9.74
C LYS A 82 3.96 -1.81 8.27
N PRO A 83 4.27 -0.84 7.39
CA PRO A 83 4.67 -1.15 6.04
C PRO A 83 6.03 -1.87 6.02
N ASN A 84 6.19 -2.84 5.13
CA ASN A 84 7.45 -3.54 4.89
C ASN A 84 7.60 -3.83 3.38
N PRO A 85 7.86 -2.79 2.57
CA PRO A 85 7.89 -2.92 1.12
C PRO A 85 9.08 -3.73 0.60
N ASN A 86 10.18 -3.84 1.36
CA ASN A 86 11.39 -4.56 0.93
C ASN A 86 11.11 -6.01 0.55
N LYS A 87 10.18 -6.66 1.25
CA LYS A 87 9.74 -8.03 0.90
C LYS A 87 9.06 -8.10 -0.47
N TRP A 88 8.32 -7.06 -0.85
CA TRP A 88 7.66 -7.00 -2.17
C TRP A 88 8.61 -6.55 -3.25
N ILE A 89 9.54 -5.63 -2.96
CA ILE A 89 10.54 -5.18 -3.94
C ILE A 89 11.43 -6.35 -4.37
N ALA A 90 11.83 -7.22 -3.45
CA ALA A 90 12.65 -8.38 -3.77
C ALA A 90 11.95 -9.40 -4.70
N ALA A 91 10.64 -9.60 -4.52
CA ALA A 91 9.87 -10.58 -5.29
C ALA A 91 9.23 -9.99 -6.56
N HIS A 92 8.72 -8.76 -6.50
CA HIS A 92 7.89 -8.12 -7.52
C HIS A 92 8.33 -6.69 -7.84
N GLY A 93 9.58 -6.31 -7.56
CA GLY A 93 10.11 -4.96 -7.77
C GLY A 93 9.89 -4.43 -9.20
N HIS A 94 9.89 -5.32 -10.20
CA HIS A 94 9.63 -4.98 -11.60
C HIS A 94 8.19 -4.52 -11.88
N LEU A 95 7.25 -4.78 -10.96
CA LEU A 95 5.85 -4.34 -11.06
C LEU A 95 5.57 -3.03 -10.30
N LEU A 96 6.54 -2.53 -9.52
CA LEU A 96 6.45 -1.31 -8.71
C LEU A 96 7.00 -0.10 -9.48
N VAL A 97 6.28 0.35 -10.51
CA VAL A 97 6.70 1.43 -11.43
C VAL A 97 6.63 2.82 -10.77
#